data_AF-A0A7S2CJC4-F1
#
_entry.id   AF-A0A7S2CJC4-F1
#
_cell.length_a   1.000
_cell.length_b   1.000
_cell.length_c   1.000
_cell.angle_alpha   90.00
_cell.angle_beta   90.00
_cell.angle_gamma   90.00
#
_symmetry.space_group_name_H-M   'P 1'
#
loop_
_entity.id
_entity.type
_entity.pdbx_description
1 polymer ?
#
loop_
_entity_poly.entity_id
_entity_poly.type
_entity_poly.pdbx_seq_one_letter_code
_entity_poly.pdbx_strand_id
1 'polypeptide(L)'
;DMMHALFQSNWKASDSFYDRLEATGWLSHLNAILSGTVTIVKAIHYDECGILVHCSDGWDRTSQLVALAMLCLDPFYRTIQGLQVLIEKEWLAFGHKFSDRSAHSNKAPSEERSPIFVLWLDCIWQIMRQYPTILEFNDQLLLALCEHVYSCRFGTFLCNNLVERMNAEAKNKTVSFWSWVQERYEMFLNPSFEEYTEGPVIPSTNPKNIQLWDSYFLRYDLSGIPARAPPQKLL
;
A
#
# COMPACT_ATOMS: atom_id res chain seq x y z
N ASP A 1 4.68 15.91 1.19
CA ASP A 1 3.59 14.96 0.93
C ASP A 1 2.74 15.52 -0.20
N MET A 2 2.47 14.74 -1.24
CA MET A 2 1.71 15.15 -2.42
C MET A 2 0.30 15.63 -2.03
N MET A 3 -0.25 15.08 -0.94
CA MET A 3 -1.58 15.40 -0.44
C MET A 3 -1.60 16.59 0.53
N HIS A 4 -0.46 17.00 1.08
CA HIS A 4 -0.35 18.31 1.74
C HIS A 4 -0.63 19.46 0.77
N ALA A 5 -0.33 19.27 -0.54
CA ALA A 5 -0.60 20.28 -1.56
C ALA A 5 -2.09 20.59 -1.71
N LEU A 6 -3.00 19.63 -1.45
CA LEU A 6 -4.45 19.86 -1.47
C LEU A 6 -4.90 20.99 -0.52
N PHE A 7 -4.20 21.12 0.61
CA PHE A 7 -4.54 22.04 1.68
C PHE A 7 -3.66 23.29 1.69
N GLN A 8 -2.76 23.46 0.73
CA GLN A 8 -1.95 24.67 0.61
C GLN A 8 -2.76 25.86 0.08
N SER A 9 -2.41 27.06 0.51
CA SER A 9 -3.14 28.31 0.25
C SER A 9 -2.93 28.91 -1.14
N ASN A 10 -2.20 28.24 -2.03
CA ASN A 10 -1.83 28.79 -3.35
C ASN A 10 -2.86 28.50 -4.46
N TRP A 11 -3.96 27.83 -4.13
CA TRP A 11 -5.07 27.58 -5.07
C TRP A 11 -5.94 28.82 -5.23
N LYS A 12 -6.48 29.02 -6.44
CA LYS A 12 -7.42 30.12 -6.67
C LYS A 12 -8.70 29.85 -5.88
N ALA A 13 -9.36 30.91 -5.43
CA ALA A 13 -10.63 30.81 -4.71
C ALA A 13 -11.75 30.09 -5.52
N SER A 14 -11.59 29.99 -6.84
CA SER A 14 -12.49 29.28 -7.76
C SER A 14 -12.23 27.78 -7.89
N ASP A 15 -11.07 27.27 -7.47
CA ASP A 15 -10.69 25.88 -7.71
C ASP A 15 -11.47 24.96 -6.77
N SER A 16 -12.28 24.07 -7.34
CA SER A 16 -13.03 23.08 -6.57
C SER A 16 -12.09 22.05 -5.94
N PHE A 17 -12.60 21.29 -4.96
CA PHE A 17 -11.83 20.19 -4.36
C PHE A 17 -11.36 19.18 -5.42
N TYR A 18 -12.21 18.87 -6.41
CA TYR A 18 -11.89 17.91 -7.46
C TYR A 18 -10.80 18.42 -8.40
N ASP A 19 -10.78 19.71 -8.73
CA ASP A 19 -9.72 20.31 -9.55
C ASP A 19 -8.35 20.21 -8.85
N ARG A 20 -8.33 20.47 -7.54
CA ARG A 20 -7.11 20.35 -6.72
C ARG A 20 -6.65 18.91 -6.60
N LEU A 21 -7.58 17.97 -6.41
CA LEU A 21 -7.28 16.54 -6.35
C LEU A 21 -6.72 16.02 -7.66
N GLU A 22 -7.31 16.42 -8.79
CA GLU A 22 -6.77 16.09 -10.12
C GLU A 22 -5.35 16.64 -10.28
N ALA A 23 -5.10 17.89 -9.88
CA ALA A 23 -3.79 18.52 -9.96
C ALA A 23 -2.69 17.82 -9.13
N THR A 24 -3.04 17.02 -8.11
CA THR A 24 -2.05 16.22 -7.38
C THR A 24 -1.46 15.09 -8.22
N GLY A 25 -2.19 14.59 -9.23
CA GLY A 25 -1.84 13.39 -9.99
C GLY A 25 -1.95 12.07 -9.22
N TRP A 26 -2.34 12.09 -7.94
CA TRP A 26 -2.39 10.88 -7.10
C TRP A 26 -3.28 9.79 -7.68
N LEU A 27 -4.54 10.14 -8.03
CA LEU A 27 -5.48 9.18 -8.61
C LEU A 27 -5.02 8.67 -9.99
N SER A 28 -4.30 9.50 -10.75
CA SER A 28 -3.70 9.10 -12.03
C SER A 28 -2.60 8.06 -11.83
N HIS A 29 -1.77 8.20 -10.78
CA HIS A 29 -0.77 7.19 -10.42
C HIS A 29 -1.40 5.87 -9.98
N LEU A 30 -2.45 5.90 -9.15
CA LEU A 30 -3.20 4.70 -8.78
C LEU A 30 -3.79 4.02 -10.02
N ASN A 31 -4.38 4.80 -10.90
CA ASN A 31 -4.96 4.29 -12.14
C ASN A 31 -3.92 3.61 -13.03
N ALA A 32 -2.72 4.19 -13.14
CA ALA A 32 -1.62 3.60 -13.92
C ALA A 32 -1.15 2.26 -13.34
N ILE A 33 -0.99 2.17 -12.01
CA ILE A 33 -0.60 0.93 -11.33
C ILE A 33 -1.69 -0.14 -11.53
N LEU A 34 -2.95 0.17 -11.23
CA LEU A 34 -4.08 -0.74 -11.40
C LEU A 34 -4.23 -1.22 -12.85
N SER A 35 -4.05 -0.32 -13.82
CA SER A 35 -4.11 -0.67 -15.24
C SER A 35 -3.00 -1.62 -15.65
N GLY A 36 -1.76 -1.36 -15.22
CA GLY A 36 -0.65 -2.28 -15.45
C GLY A 36 -0.89 -3.65 -14.82
N THR A 37 -1.43 -3.69 -13.60
CA THR A 37 -1.81 -4.94 -12.93
C THR A 37 -2.89 -5.69 -13.69
N VAL A 38 -3.94 -5.03 -14.16
CA VAL A 38 -5.00 -5.67 -14.98
C VAL A 38 -4.41 -6.27 -16.25
N THR A 39 -3.47 -5.59 -16.91
CA THR A 39 -2.77 -6.14 -18.08
C THR A 39 -2.01 -7.42 -17.73
N ILE A 40 -1.25 -7.42 -16.63
CA ILE A 40 -0.50 -8.61 -16.17
C ILE A 40 -1.45 -9.77 -15.84
N VAL A 41 -2.50 -9.51 -15.06
CA VAL A 41 -3.49 -10.52 -14.66
C VAL A 41 -4.16 -11.16 -15.87
N LYS A 42 -4.59 -10.34 -16.84
CA LYS A 42 -5.25 -10.85 -18.06
C LYS A 42 -4.30 -11.69 -18.91
N ALA A 43 -3.08 -11.22 -19.09
CA ALA A 43 -2.09 -11.90 -19.90
C ALA A 43 -1.68 -13.26 -19.27
N ILE A 44 -1.63 -13.38 -17.94
CA ILE A 44 -1.39 -14.66 -17.27
C ILE A 44 -2.62 -15.58 -17.31
N HIS A 45 -3.80 -15.06 -16.93
CA HIS A 45 -4.97 -15.91 -16.68
C HIS A 45 -5.77 -16.25 -17.93
N TYR A 46 -5.90 -15.32 -18.89
CA TYR A 46 -6.69 -15.53 -20.11
C TYR A 46 -5.83 -15.83 -21.32
N ASP A 47 -4.70 -15.14 -21.47
CA ASP A 47 -3.82 -15.32 -22.63
C ASP A 47 -2.78 -16.44 -22.40
N GLU A 48 -2.74 -17.02 -21.18
CA GLU A 48 -1.86 -18.13 -20.77
C GLU A 48 -0.38 -17.88 -21.08
N CYS A 49 0.08 -16.63 -20.98
CA CYS A 49 1.44 -16.25 -21.34
C CYS A 49 2.34 -15.95 -20.13
N GLY A 50 3.63 -16.30 -20.27
CA GLY A 50 4.66 -15.89 -19.32
C GLY A 50 5.02 -14.42 -19.51
N ILE A 51 5.14 -13.67 -18.41
CA ILE A 51 5.39 -12.23 -18.43
C ILE A 51 6.69 -11.91 -17.69
N LEU A 52 7.51 -11.04 -18.28
CA LEU A 52 8.63 -10.40 -17.61
C LEU A 52 8.26 -8.96 -17.27
N VAL A 53 8.22 -8.63 -15.98
CA VAL A 53 7.97 -7.27 -15.49
C VAL A 53 9.28 -6.66 -15.04
N HIS A 54 9.64 -5.50 -15.59
CA HIS A 54 10.80 -4.73 -15.13
C HIS A 54 10.52 -3.23 -15.17
N CYS A 55 11.35 -2.46 -14.46
CA CYS A 55 11.42 -1.02 -14.61
C CYS A 55 12.89 -0.61 -14.83
N SER A 56 13.31 0.57 -14.35
CA SER A 56 14.71 1.00 -14.44
C SER A 56 15.61 0.14 -13.55
N ASP A 57 15.38 0.16 -12.23
CA ASP A 57 16.19 -0.57 -11.24
C ASP A 57 15.50 -1.84 -10.68
N GLY A 58 14.19 -1.98 -10.90
CA GLY A 58 13.47 -3.20 -10.55
C GLY A 58 12.91 -3.31 -9.12
N TRP A 59 13.10 -2.31 -8.25
CA TRP A 59 12.70 -2.39 -6.83
C TRP A 59 11.55 -1.47 -6.39
N ASP A 60 11.00 -0.65 -7.31
CA ASP A 60 9.87 0.26 -7.02
C ASP A 60 8.61 -0.17 -7.80
N ARG A 61 8.49 0.25 -9.05
CA ARG A 61 7.32 -0.04 -9.91
C ARG A 61 7.14 -1.53 -10.18
N THR A 62 8.23 -2.29 -10.25
CA THR A 62 8.17 -3.74 -10.41
C THR A 62 7.50 -4.39 -9.21
N SER A 63 7.93 -4.08 -7.99
CA SER A 63 7.31 -4.58 -6.75
C SER A 63 5.83 -4.21 -6.68
N GLN A 64 5.47 -2.96 -7.04
CA GLN A 64 4.05 -2.54 -7.10
C GLN A 64 3.23 -3.44 -8.03
N LEU A 65 3.68 -3.62 -9.28
CA LEU A 65 2.94 -4.35 -10.30
C LEU A 65 2.87 -5.86 -10.02
N VAL A 66 4.01 -6.46 -9.67
CA VAL A 66 4.11 -7.90 -9.41
C VAL A 66 3.33 -8.27 -8.17
N ALA A 67 3.52 -7.56 -7.05
CA ALA A 67 2.81 -7.88 -5.82
C ALA A 67 1.29 -7.70 -5.97
N LEU A 68 0.84 -6.64 -6.64
CA LEU A 68 -0.59 -6.41 -6.85
C LEU A 68 -1.20 -7.45 -7.81
N ALA A 69 -0.48 -7.86 -8.85
CA ALA A 69 -0.92 -8.94 -9.74
C ALA A 69 -1.02 -10.28 -9.01
N MET A 70 -0.06 -10.59 -8.13
CA MET A 70 -0.10 -11.79 -7.28
C MET A 70 -1.33 -11.78 -6.37
N LEU A 71 -1.64 -10.66 -5.72
CA LEU A 71 -2.86 -10.50 -4.91
C LEU A 71 -4.14 -10.73 -5.72
N CYS A 72 -4.18 -10.24 -6.96
CA CYS A 72 -5.31 -10.44 -7.86
C CYS A 72 -5.46 -11.88 -8.36
N LEU A 73 -4.36 -12.60 -8.58
CA LEU A 73 -4.35 -13.95 -9.15
C LEU A 73 -4.56 -15.05 -8.12
N ASP A 74 -4.02 -14.89 -6.91
CA ASP A 74 -3.93 -15.97 -5.92
C ASP A 74 -4.64 -15.58 -4.61
N PRO A 75 -5.72 -16.31 -4.22
CA PRO A 75 -6.43 -16.09 -2.97
C PRO A 75 -5.55 -16.13 -1.72
N PHE A 76 -4.43 -16.86 -1.73
CA PHE A 76 -3.54 -16.93 -0.58
C PHE A 76 -3.10 -15.52 -0.14
N TYR A 77 -2.67 -14.66 -1.07
CA TYR A 77 -2.19 -13.30 -0.77
C TYR A 77 -3.28 -12.33 -0.31
N ARG A 78 -4.55 -12.77 -0.30
CA ARG A 78 -5.68 -12.00 0.22
C ARG A 78 -5.99 -12.29 1.69
N THR A 79 -5.26 -13.23 2.30
CA THR A 79 -5.23 -13.48 3.75
C THR A 79 -4.24 -12.53 4.45
N ILE A 80 -4.35 -12.34 5.77
CA ILE A 80 -3.39 -11.59 6.58
C ILE A 80 -2.00 -12.23 6.45
N GLN A 81 -1.93 -13.56 6.56
CA GLN A 81 -0.69 -14.31 6.41
C GLN A 81 -0.11 -14.16 5.01
N GLY A 82 -0.96 -14.25 3.98
CA GLY A 82 -0.53 -14.09 2.59
C GLY A 82 -0.03 -12.68 2.30
N LEU A 83 -0.72 -11.64 2.78
CA LEU A 83 -0.26 -10.26 2.65
C LEU A 83 1.11 -10.07 3.32
N GLN A 84 1.30 -10.64 4.52
CA GLN A 84 2.61 -10.66 5.18
C GLN A 84 3.67 -11.30 4.29
N VAL A 85 3.43 -12.51 3.77
CA VAL A 85 4.38 -13.20 2.89
C VAL A 85 4.66 -12.39 1.63
N LEU A 86 3.64 -11.77 1.05
CA LEU A 86 3.77 -10.94 -0.15
C LEU A 86 4.69 -9.74 0.10
N ILE A 87 4.54 -9.06 1.22
CA ILE A 87 5.38 -7.90 1.61
C ILE A 87 6.80 -8.36 1.93
N GLU A 88 6.97 -9.41 2.73
CA GLU A 88 8.29 -9.97 3.04
C GLU A 88 9.04 -10.42 1.77
N LYS A 89 8.32 -10.96 0.78
CA LYS A 89 8.90 -11.39 -0.49
C LYS A 89 9.14 -10.20 -1.43
N GLU A 90 8.09 -9.63 -2.00
CA GLU A 90 8.17 -8.71 -3.15
C GLU A 90 8.70 -7.31 -2.80
N TRP A 91 8.66 -6.96 -1.52
CA TRP A 91 9.14 -5.66 -1.05
C TRP A 91 10.44 -5.79 -0.26
N LEU A 92 10.48 -6.64 0.77
CA LEU A 92 11.63 -6.69 1.67
C LEU A 92 12.78 -7.51 1.11
N ALA A 93 12.52 -8.74 0.66
CA ALA A 93 13.56 -9.62 0.10
C ALA A 93 14.05 -9.14 -1.27
N PHE A 94 13.16 -8.62 -2.12
CA PHE A 94 13.50 -8.06 -3.43
C PHE A 94 14.10 -6.63 -3.39
N GLY A 95 14.32 -6.08 -2.19
CA GLY A 95 15.21 -4.93 -2.01
C GLY A 95 14.58 -3.56 -2.28
N HIS A 96 13.27 -3.41 -2.06
CA HIS A 96 12.68 -2.07 -1.99
C HIS A 96 13.40 -1.24 -0.92
N LYS A 97 13.88 -0.06 -1.30
CA LYS A 97 14.74 0.80 -0.48
C LYS A 97 13.93 1.56 0.60
N PHE A 98 13.32 0.84 1.53
CA PHE A 98 12.40 1.42 2.53
C PHE A 98 13.02 2.58 3.33
N SER A 99 14.26 2.44 3.80
CA SER A 99 14.94 3.50 4.56
C SER A 99 15.10 4.79 3.75
N ASP A 100 15.49 4.69 2.48
CA ASP A 100 15.68 5.85 1.62
C ASP A 100 14.33 6.47 1.21
N ARG A 101 13.38 5.64 0.80
CA ARG A 101 12.04 6.04 0.33
C ARG A 101 11.21 6.69 1.45
N SER A 102 11.36 6.20 2.68
CA SER A 102 10.58 6.61 3.86
C SER A 102 11.32 7.57 4.80
N ALA A 103 12.54 7.98 4.45
CA ALA A 103 13.36 8.91 5.22
C ALA A 103 13.65 8.48 6.67
N HIS A 104 13.90 7.17 6.91
CA HIS A 104 14.27 6.67 8.24
C HIS A 104 15.62 7.21 8.73
N SER A 105 16.49 7.55 7.77
CA SER A 105 17.76 8.22 8.05
C SER A 105 17.93 9.45 7.16
N ASN A 106 18.65 10.45 7.66
CA ASN A 106 19.00 11.64 6.89
C ASN A 106 20.22 11.40 5.97
N LYS A 107 20.54 10.15 5.65
CA LYS A 107 21.71 9.80 4.82
C LYS A 107 21.41 9.87 3.32
N ALA A 108 20.20 9.51 2.91
CA ALA A 108 19.78 9.57 1.52
C ALA A 108 19.37 11.00 1.11
N PRO A 109 19.64 11.41 -0.14
CA PRO A 109 19.12 12.65 -0.69
C PRO A 109 17.60 12.74 -0.58
N SER A 110 17.05 13.96 -0.49
CA SER A 110 15.61 14.16 -0.39
C SER A 110 14.84 13.66 -1.62
N GLU A 111 15.50 13.62 -2.78
CA GLU A 111 14.98 13.16 -4.07
C GLU A 111 14.73 11.64 -4.11
N GLU A 112 15.36 10.87 -3.22
CA GLU A 112 15.11 9.43 -3.09
C GLU A 112 13.81 9.14 -2.32
N ARG A 113 13.21 10.15 -1.67
CA ARG A 113 12.00 9.99 -0.86
C ARG A 113 10.78 9.93 -1.78
N SER A 114 9.99 8.87 -1.65
CA SER A 114 8.80 8.69 -2.50
C SER A 114 7.80 7.72 -1.86
N PRO A 115 6.48 7.97 -1.92
CA PRO A 115 5.44 7.17 -1.27
C PRO A 115 5.10 5.88 -2.06
N ILE A 116 6.11 5.16 -2.56
CA ILE A 116 5.94 3.99 -3.45
C ILE A 116 5.13 2.88 -2.78
N PHE A 117 5.46 2.53 -1.54
CA PHE A 117 4.73 1.50 -0.78
C PHE A 117 3.31 1.94 -0.42
N VAL A 118 3.12 3.21 -0.05
CA VAL A 118 1.79 3.77 0.27
C VAL A 118 0.88 3.81 -0.95
N LEU A 119 1.41 4.15 -2.14
CA LEU A 119 0.66 4.05 -3.41
C LEU A 119 0.16 2.62 -3.68
N TRP A 120 0.98 1.61 -3.35
CA TRP A 120 0.58 0.21 -3.49
C TRP A 120 -0.49 -0.21 -2.47
N LEU A 121 -0.36 0.22 -1.21
CA LEU A 121 -1.39 -0.01 -0.19
C LEU A 121 -2.72 0.66 -0.56
N ASP A 122 -2.68 1.86 -1.14
CA ASP A 122 -3.87 2.53 -1.67
C ASP A 122 -4.49 1.72 -2.81
N CYS A 123 -3.69 1.15 -3.72
CA CYS A 123 -4.22 0.24 -4.75
C CYS A 123 -4.93 -0.99 -4.13
N ILE A 124 -4.43 -1.56 -3.02
CA ILE A 124 -5.12 -2.63 -2.29
C ILE A 124 -6.43 -2.09 -1.69
N TRP A 125 -6.43 -0.88 -1.14
CA TRP A 125 -7.65 -0.24 -0.64
C TRP A 125 -8.69 -0.01 -1.76
N GLN A 126 -8.26 0.37 -2.97
CA GLN A 126 -9.15 0.45 -4.14
C GLN A 126 -9.79 -0.92 -4.44
N ILE A 127 -9.01 -2.00 -4.38
CA ILE A 127 -9.51 -3.37 -4.56
C ILE A 127 -10.49 -3.74 -3.45
N MET A 128 -10.15 -3.50 -2.18
CA MET A 128 -11.01 -3.73 -1.02
C MET A 128 -12.38 -3.06 -1.18
N ARG A 129 -12.40 -1.83 -1.69
CA ARG A 129 -13.63 -1.07 -1.89
C ARG A 129 -14.48 -1.60 -3.05
N GLN A 130 -13.84 -2.10 -4.11
CA GLN A 130 -14.52 -2.69 -5.26
C GLN A 130 -14.98 -4.13 -5.01
N TYR A 131 -14.30 -4.84 -4.10
CA TYR A 131 -14.54 -6.23 -3.74
C TYR A 131 -14.56 -6.39 -2.20
N PRO A 132 -15.66 -6.05 -1.53
CA PRO A 132 -15.69 -5.96 -0.07
C PRO A 132 -15.48 -7.28 0.68
N THR A 133 -15.65 -8.43 0.03
CA THR A 133 -15.63 -9.76 0.67
C THR A 133 -14.36 -10.55 0.40
N ILE A 134 -13.46 -10.09 -0.46
CA ILE A 134 -12.38 -10.96 -0.98
C ILE A 134 -11.08 -10.92 -0.16
N LEU A 135 -10.94 -9.93 0.73
CA LEU A 135 -9.75 -9.74 1.57
C LEU A 135 -10.10 -10.11 3.01
N GLU A 136 -9.28 -10.95 3.64
CA GLU A 136 -9.44 -11.33 5.04
C GLU A 136 -9.21 -10.14 5.98
N PHE A 137 -8.38 -9.19 5.56
CA PHE A 137 -8.06 -8.02 6.34
C PHE A 137 -8.91 -6.80 5.98
N ASN A 138 -9.11 -5.93 6.96
CA ASN A 138 -9.85 -4.67 6.83
C ASN A 138 -8.92 -3.45 6.62
N ASP A 139 -9.51 -2.25 6.51
CA ASP A 139 -8.76 -1.01 6.27
C ASP A 139 -7.75 -0.68 7.39
N GLN A 140 -7.97 -1.15 8.62
CA GLN A 140 -7.11 -0.85 9.76
C GLN A 140 -5.73 -1.47 9.61
N LEU A 141 -5.62 -2.63 8.95
CA LEU A 141 -4.32 -3.24 8.68
C LEU A 141 -3.53 -2.40 7.68
N LEU A 142 -4.20 -1.89 6.63
CA LEU A 142 -3.56 -1.04 5.63
C LEU A 142 -3.15 0.32 6.25
N LEU A 143 -3.98 0.90 7.11
CA LEU A 143 -3.64 2.12 7.85
C LEU A 143 -2.44 1.89 8.80
N ALA A 144 -2.42 0.77 9.53
CA ALA A 144 -1.30 0.41 10.39
C ALA A 144 0.01 0.21 9.60
N LEU A 145 -0.05 -0.40 8.41
CA LEU A 145 1.09 -0.51 7.50
C LEU A 145 1.57 0.88 7.05
N CYS A 146 0.65 1.77 6.66
CA CYS A 146 0.98 3.14 6.26
C CYS A 146 1.59 3.96 7.41
N GLU A 147 1.24 3.70 8.67
CA GLU A 147 1.86 4.36 9.83
C GLU A 147 3.23 3.76 10.14
N HIS A 148 3.30 2.43 10.20
CA HIS A 148 4.48 1.74 10.69
C HIS A 148 5.62 1.64 9.67
N VAL A 149 5.35 1.89 8.39
CA VAL A 149 6.41 2.14 7.40
C VAL A 149 7.22 3.41 7.73
N TYR A 150 6.66 4.40 8.44
CA TYR A 150 7.38 5.63 8.81
C TYR A 150 7.83 5.65 10.27
N SER A 151 7.07 5.06 11.19
CA SER A 151 7.31 5.19 12.64
C SER A 151 8.66 4.66 13.13
N CYS A 152 9.29 3.75 12.39
CA CYS A 152 10.48 3.01 12.82
C CYS A 152 10.31 2.25 14.15
N ARG A 153 9.07 2.00 14.60
CA ARG A 153 8.78 1.24 15.83
C ARG A 153 9.21 -0.23 15.73
N PHE A 154 9.12 -0.79 14.53
CA PHE A 154 9.43 -2.19 14.23
C PHE A 154 10.61 -2.29 13.26
N GLY A 155 11.33 -3.41 13.30
CA GLY A 155 12.43 -3.66 12.35
C GLY A 155 11.98 -4.06 10.94
N THR A 156 10.70 -4.38 10.77
CA THR A 156 10.15 -4.93 9.51
C THR A 156 10.43 -4.04 8.32
N PHE A 157 10.39 -2.71 8.46
CA PHE A 157 10.61 -1.78 7.34
C PHE A 157 11.97 -1.04 7.39
N LEU A 158 12.88 -1.38 8.31
CA LEU A 158 14.19 -0.72 8.39
C LEU A 158 15.17 -1.19 7.29
N CYS A 159 16.18 -0.36 6.98
CA CYS A 159 17.20 -0.64 5.96
C CYS A 159 16.64 -0.74 4.52
N ASN A 160 17.54 -0.89 3.53
CA ASN A 160 17.16 -0.89 2.12
C ASN A 160 17.19 -2.28 1.46
N ASN A 161 17.84 -3.27 2.05
CA ASN A 161 17.95 -4.61 1.47
C ASN A 161 18.25 -5.65 2.56
N LEU A 162 18.19 -6.93 2.18
CA LEU A 162 18.43 -8.05 3.08
C LEU A 162 19.82 -8.01 3.73
N VAL A 163 20.86 -7.66 2.96
CA VAL A 163 22.24 -7.62 3.45
C VAL A 163 22.39 -6.57 4.56
N GLU A 164 21.84 -5.38 4.37
CA GLU A 164 21.83 -4.33 5.40
C GLU A 164 21.08 -4.77 6.66
N ARG A 165 19.92 -5.43 6.52
CA ARG A 165 19.15 -5.94 7.68
C ARG A 165 19.91 -7.02 8.45
N MET A 166 20.65 -7.88 7.75
CA MET A 166 21.50 -8.90 8.37
C MET A 166 22.65 -8.24 9.13
N ASN A 167 23.34 -7.28 8.51
CA ASN A 167 24.44 -6.55 9.14
C ASN A 167 23.99 -5.74 10.35
N ALA A 168 22.78 -5.19 10.31
CA ALA A 168 22.17 -4.48 11.43
C ALA A 168 21.61 -5.42 12.51
N GLU A 169 21.59 -6.73 12.27
CA GLU A 169 20.93 -7.74 13.11
C GLU A 169 19.48 -7.39 13.43
N ALA A 170 18.76 -6.81 12.44
CA ALA A 170 17.44 -6.22 12.66
C ALA A 170 16.47 -7.21 13.31
N LYS A 171 16.47 -8.48 12.86
CA LYS A 171 15.62 -9.55 13.41
C LYS A 171 15.86 -9.83 14.91
N ASN A 172 17.11 -9.68 15.37
CA ASN A 172 17.48 -9.99 16.76
C ASN A 172 17.40 -8.76 17.67
N LYS A 173 17.55 -7.56 17.11
CA LYS A 173 17.60 -6.29 17.86
C LYS A 173 16.27 -5.53 17.88
N THR A 174 15.26 -5.99 17.15
CA THR A 174 13.97 -5.29 17.02
C THR A 174 12.80 -6.27 17.01
N VAL A 175 11.60 -5.73 17.20
CA VAL A 175 10.34 -6.48 17.10
C VAL A 175 9.81 -6.42 15.67
N SER A 176 9.18 -7.51 15.21
CA SER A 176 8.48 -7.55 13.92
C SER A 176 7.09 -6.91 14.03
N PHE A 177 6.74 -6.09 13.03
CA PHE A 177 5.37 -5.58 12.83
C PHE A 177 4.36 -6.73 12.82
N TRP A 178 4.68 -7.84 12.17
CA TRP A 178 3.79 -8.99 12.06
C TRP A 178 3.54 -9.70 13.39
N SER A 179 4.52 -9.69 14.31
CA SER A 179 4.29 -10.20 15.67
C SER A 179 3.26 -9.34 16.41
N TRP A 180 3.32 -8.02 16.24
CA TRP A 180 2.34 -7.10 16.81
C TRP A 180 0.95 -7.22 16.16
N VAL A 181 0.88 -7.46 14.85
CA VAL A 181 -0.37 -7.76 14.13
C VAL A 181 -1.00 -9.04 14.66
N GLN A 182 -0.20 -10.11 14.85
CA GLN A 182 -0.70 -11.39 15.33
C GLN A 182 -1.32 -11.32 16.72
N GLU A 183 -0.75 -10.51 17.62
CA GLU A 183 -1.33 -10.25 18.95
C GLU A 183 -2.69 -9.54 18.90
N ARG A 184 -3.00 -8.86 17.78
CA ARG A 184 -4.21 -8.06 17.56
C ARG A 184 -4.99 -8.56 16.34
N TYR A 185 -4.87 -9.84 16.03
CA TYR A 185 -5.40 -10.44 14.79
C TYR A 185 -6.87 -10.06 14.55
N GLU A 186 -7.72 -10.18 15.57
CA GLU A 186 -9.15 -9.88 15.49
C GLU A 186 -9.46 -8.43 15.08
N MET A 187 -8.61 -7.46 15.45
CA MET A 187 -8.77 -6.05 15.08
C MET A 187 -8.66 -5.85 13.56
N PHE A 188 -7.89 -6.70 12.89
CA PHE A 188 -7.57 -6.57 11.48
C PHE A 188 -8.49 -7.39 10.58
N LEU A 189 -9.37 -8.23 11.14
CA LEU A 189 -10.27 -9.06 10.35
C LEU A 189 -11.37 -8.24 9.67
N ASN A 190 -11.65 -8.60 8.43
CA ASN A 190 -12.80 -8.18 7.67
C ASN A 190 -13.98 -9.10 8.00
N PRO A 191 -15.05 -8.61 8.67
CA PRO A 191 -16.18 -9.43 9.05
C PRO A 191 -17.00 -9.93 7.85
N SER A 192 -16.79 -9.35 6.66
CA SER A 192 -17.44 -9.74 5.42
C SER A 192 -16.58 -10.67 4.55
N PHE A 193 -15.45 -11.16 5.07
CA PHE A 193 -14.56 -12.02 4.30
C PHE A 193 -15.21 -13.35 3.92
N GLU A 194 -15.09 -13.72 2.64
CA GLU A 194 -15.52 -14.98 2.06
C GLU A 194 -14.28 -15.74 1.56
N GLU A 195 -14.00 -16.91 2.17
CA GLU A 195 -12.77 -17.68 1.94
C GLU A 195 -12.63 -18.18 0.49
N TYR A 196 -13.74 -18.42 -0.20
CA TYR A 196 -13.73 -18.92 -1.58
C TYR A 196 -14.25 -17.87 -2.57
N THR A 197 -13.39 -17.51 -3.50
CA THR A 197 -13.71 -16.62 -4.62
C THR A 197 -13.12 -17.22 -5.89
N GLU A 198 -13.98 -17.55 -6.85
CA GLU A 198 -13.55 -18.14 -8.11
C GLU A 198 -12.85 -17.13 -9.01
N GLY A 199 -11.70 -17.54 -9.55
CA GLY A 199 -10.97 -16.78 -10.57
C GLY A 199 -10.21 -15.57 -10.03
N PRO A 200 -9.57 -14.81 -10.94
CA PRO A 200 -8.79 -13.65 -10.59
C PRO A 200 -9.67 -12.43 -10.32
N VAL A 201 -9.12 -11.50 -9.53
CA VAL A 201 -9.70 -10.19 -9.29
C VAL A 201 -9.23 -9.24 -10.38
N ILE A 202 -10.17 -8.58 -11.06
CA ILE A 202 -9.88 -7.64 -12.13
C ILE A 202 -10.45 -6.27 -11.73
N PRO A 203 -9.67 -5.45 -10.99
CA PRO A 203 -10.17 -4.16 -10.54
C PRO A 203 -10.54 -3.27 -11.71
N SER A 204 -11.61 -2.51 -11.54
CA SER A 204 -12.00 -1.46 -12.46
C SER A 204 -10.94 -0.36 -12.48
N THR A 205 -10.47 -0.05 -13.67
CA THR A 205 -9.53 1.05 -13.96
C THR A 205 -10.24 2.25 -14.58
N ASN A 206 -11.58 2.29 -14.54
CA ASN A 206 -12.30 3.49 -14.96
C ASN A 206 -12.02 4.61 -13.94
N PRO A 207 -11.54 5.80 -14.34
CA PRO A 207 -11.22 6.88 -13.42
C PRO A 207 -12.36 7.23 -12.45
N LYS A 208 -13.63 7.08 -12.87
CA LYS A 208 -14.81 7.32 -12.01
C LYS A 208 -14.89 6.37 -10.80
N ASN A 209 -14.23 5.22 -10.88
CA ASN A 209 -14.22 4.18 -9.85
C ASN A 209 -12.96 4.25 -8.97
N ILE A 210 -12.02 5.16 -9.26
CA ILE A 210 -10.84 5.40 -8.43
C ILE A 210 -11.20 6.56 -7.49
N GLN A 211 -11.10 6.33 -6.18
CA GLN A 211 -11.53 7.31 -5.18
C GLN A 211 -10.38 7.69 -4.26
N LEU A 212 -10.49 8.86 -3.63
CA LEU A 212 -9.57 9.26 -2.56
C LEU A 212 -9.74 8.33 -1.35
N TRP A 213 -8.63 7.83 -0.80
CA TRP A 213 -8.63 7.12 0.47
C TRP A 213 -8.74 8.08 1.65
N ASP A 214 -9.97 8.48 1.94
CA ASP A 214 -10.33 9.42 3.00
C ASP A 214 -9.86 8.99 4.40
N SER A 215 -10.02 7.71 4.77
CA SER A 215 -9.54 7.17 6.05
C SER A 215 -8.02 7.36 6.26
N TYR A 216 -7.24 7.51 5.20
CA TYR A 216 -5.82 7.81 5.30
C TYR A 216 -5.54 9.31 5.16
N PHE A 217 -5.96 9.94 4.07
CA PHE A 217 -5.57 11.31 3.74
C PHE A 217 -6.36 12.40 4.48
N LEU A 218 -7.58 12.09 4.94
CA LEU A 218 -8.48 13.01 5.63
C LEU A 218 -8.66 12.65 7.12
N ARG A 219 -7.84 11.75 7.67
CA ARG A 219 -7.98 11.24 9.05
C ARG A 219 -7.85 12.28 10.17
N TYR A 220 -7.34 13.46 9.85
CA TYR A 220 -7.22 14.60 10.78
C TYR A 220 -8.18 15.75 10.46
N ASP A 221 -9.05 15.58 9.45
CA ASP A 221 -10.08 16.57 9.15
C ASP A 221 -11.18 16.51 10.23
N LEU A 222 -11.38 17.64 10.90
CA LEU A 222 -12.35 17.80 11.98
C LEU A 222 -13.70 18.32 11.48
N SER A 223 -13.83 18.61 10.17
CA SER A 223 -14.93 19.40 9.61
C SER A 223 -16.12 18.60 9.04
N GLY A 224 -16.04 17.27 8.92
CA GLY A 224 -17.21 16.49 8.50
C GLY A 224 -16.96 14.98 8.41
N ILE A 225 -17.90 14.20 8.96
CA ILE A 225 -17.85 12.76 9.29
C ILE A 225 -17.19 12.54 10.66
N PRO A 226 -17.84 11.86 11.62
CA PRO A 226 -17.21 11.59 12.91
C PRO A 226 -15.90 10.87 12.62
N ALA A 227 -14.77 11.44 13.07
CA ALA A 227 -13.54 10.71 13.15
C ALA A 227 -13.89 9.36 13.81
N ARG A 228 -13.78 8.24 13.06
CA ARG A 228 -13.69 6.93 13.72
C ARG A 228 -12.63 7.14 14.78
N ALA A 229 -13.02 6.94 16.04
CA ALA A 229 -12.25 7.36 17.19
C ALA A 229 -10.77 7.10 16.91
N PRO A 230 -9.89 8.11 17.10
CA PRO A 230 -8.47 7.94 16.82
C PRO A 230 -8.05 6.61 17.44
N PRO A 231 -7.29 5.75 16.73
CA PRO A 231 -6.85 4.48 17.29
C PRO A 231 -6.35 4.78 18.69
N GLN A 232 -7.01 4.18 19.70
CA GLN A 232 -6.68 4.41 21.11
C GLN A 232 -5.17 4.37 21.17
N LYS A 233 -4.56 5.48 21.62
CA LYS A 233 -3.11 5.70 21.62
C LYS A 233 -2.42 4.35 21.78
N LEU A 234 -1.78 3.90 20.70
CA LEU A 234 -1.03 2.66 20.64
C LEU A 234 0.18 2.79 21.56
N LEU A 235 -0.06 2.76 22.88
CA LEU A 235 0.94 2.61 23.91
C LEU A 235 1.48 1.17 23.80
#